data_AF-T1I115-F1
#
_entry.id   AF-T1I115-F1
#
_cell.length_a   1.000
_cell.length_b   1.000
_cell.length_c   1.000
_cell.angle_alpha   90.00
_cell.angle_beta   90.00
_cell.angle_gamma   90.00
#
_symmetry.space_group_name_H-M   'P 1'
#
loop_
_entity.id
_entity.type
_entity.pdbx_description
1 polymer ?
#
loop_
_entity_poly.entity_id
_entity_poly.type
_entity_poly.pdbx_seq_one_letter_code
_entity_poly.pdbx_strand_id
1 'polypeptide(L)'
;MDLIMVHLSNLLDDKLANLVTKQDFLSLHNEIASLKNENLSLKKEICALKNENAKTEKLLDEIDNKSRRNNLIFKGLSDNNQDNFGKIISEFCNEVLKVNLNVDHLQAFPLGRMNVSNRFNRILING
;
A
#
# COMPACT_ATOMS: atom_id res chain seq x y z
N MET A 1 17.18 44.91 64.33
CA MET A 1 17.22 45.01 62.86
C MET A 1 17.43 43.65 62.21
N ASP A 2 18.35 42.84 62.72
CA ASP A 2 18.73 41.56 62.11
C ASP A 2 17.56 40.58 61.95
N LEU A 3 16.66 40.48 62.93
CA LEU A 3 15.49 39.60 62.85
C LEU A 3 14.54 39.96 61.70
N ILE A 4 14.38 41.27 61.42
CA ILE A 4 13.50 41.76 60.34
C ILE A 4 14.12 41.46 58.98
N MET A 5 15.45 41.59 58.85
CA MET A 5 16.16 41.27 57.61
C MET A 5 16.11 39.77 57.30
N VAL A 6 16.23 38.91 58.32
CA VAL A 6 16.06 37.45 58.17
C VAL A 6 14.64 37.11 57.72
N HIS A 7 13.63 37.73 58.34
CA HIS A 7 12.24 37.47 57.98
C HIS A 7 11.90 37.93 56.55
N LEU A 8 12.45 39.08 56.13
CA LEU A 8 12.30 39.58 54.76
C LEU A 8 13.01 38.69 53.73
N SER A 9 14.21 38.19 54.05
CA SER A 9 14.95 37.25 53.19
C SER A 9 14.16 35.96 52.98
N ASN A 10 13.65 35.36 54.05
CA ASN A 10 12.86 34.13 53.96
C ASN A 10 11.58 34.33 53.13
N LEU A 11 10.91 35.48 53.27
CA LEU A 11 9.71 35.80 52.49
C LEU A 11 10.04 35.99 51.00
N LEU A 12 11.20 36.59 50.70
CA LEU A 12 11.67 36.70 49.31
C LEU A 12 12.01 35.33 48.73
N ASP A 13 12.73 34.47 49.46
CA ASP A 13 13.07 33.13 49.00
C ASP A 13 11.82 32.26 48.75
N ASP A 14 10.83 32.31 49.65
CA ASP A 14 9.55 31.59 49.47
C ASP A 14 8.76 32.08 48.25
N LYS A 15 8.82 33.39 47.94
CA LYS A 15 8.14 33.95 46.77
C LYS A 15 8.90 33.72 45.46
N LEU A 16 10.23 33.66 45.51
CA LEU A 16 11.10 33.42 44.36
C LEU A 16 11.27 31.92 44.05
N ALA A 17 11.07 31.03 45.02
CA ALA A 17 11.20 29.57 44.85
C ALA A 17 10.23 28.98 43.82
N ASN A 18 9.07 29.61 43.63
CA ASN A 18 8.06 29.17 42.64
C ASN A 18 8.23 29.81 41.26
N LEU A 19 9.25 30.63 41.05
CA LEU A 19 9.50 31.25 39.74
C LEU A 19 10.32 30.30 38.86
N VAL A 20 9.91 30.23 37.60
CA VAL A 20 10.65 29.53 36.56
C VAL A 20 12.06 30.10 36.47
N THR A 21 13.05 29.24 36.61
CA THR A 21 14.45 29.62 36.60
C THR A 21 14.98 29.69 35.18
N LYS A 22 16.10 30.39 34.98
CA LYS A 22 16.83 30.38 33.70
C LYS A 22 17.21 28.96 33.26
N GLN A 23 17.44 28.06 34.22
CA GLN A 23 17.81 26.67 33.94
C GLN A 23 16.64 25.90 33.32
N ASP A 24 15.41 26.16 33.77
CA ASP A 24 14.21 25.55 33.20
C ASP A 24 14.01 25.95 31.74
N PHE A 25 14.24 27.22 31.40
CA PHE A 25 14.21 27.69 30.02
C PHE A 25 15.28 27.04 29.14
N LEU A 26 16.49 26.84 29.67
CA LEU A 26 17.56 26.13 28.94
C LEU A 26 17.19 24.66 28.71
N SER A 27 16.61 24.01 29.72
CA SER A 27 16.13 22.63 29.61
C SER A 27 15.05 22.49 28.54
N LEU A 28 14.02 23.35 28.59
CA LEU A 28 12.95 23.38 27.60
C LEU A 28 13.48 23.67 26.19
N HIS A 29 14.42 24.59 26.05
CA HIS A 29 15.02 24.90 24.76
C HIS A 29 15.75 23.69 24.18
N ASN A 30 16.51 22.96 25.01
CA ASN A 30 17.21 21.75 24.60
C ASN A 30 16.24 20.63 24.21
N GLU A 31 15.16 20.45 24.97
CA GLU A 31 14.12 19.48 24.65
C GLU A 31 13.43 19.81 23.32
N ILE A 32 13.07 21.08 23.10
CA ILE A 32 12.50 21.53 21.82
C ILE A 32 13.49 21.31 20.67
N ALA A 33 14.77 21.59 20.87
CA ALA A 33 15.80 21.34 19.85
C ALA A 33 15.93 19.84 19.52
N SER A 34 15.91 18.99 20.54
CA SER A 34 15.92 17.53 20.39
C SER A 34 14.70 17.04 19.60
N LEU A 35 13.50 17.47 20.00
CA LEU A 35 12.24 17.12 19.32
C LEU A 35 12.22 17.59 17.87
N LYS A 36 12.77 18.78 17.57
CA LYS A 36 12.90 19.25 16.18
C LYS A 36 13.81 18.34 15.35
N ASN A 37 14.94 17.92 15.91
CA ASN A 37 15.87 17.02 15.23
C ASN A 37 15.25 15.64 14.99
N GLU A 38 14.58 15.09 15.99
CA GLU A 38 13.86 13.82 15.87
C GLU A 38 12.77 13.90 14.80
N ASN A 39 11.97 14.97 14.80
CA ASN A 39 10.93 15.19 13.79
C ASN A 39 11.51 15.29 12.37
N LEU A 40 12.67 15.94 12.19
CA LEU A 40 13.37 15.96 10.91
C LEU A 40 13.86 14.57 10.50
N SER A 41 14.38 13.77 11.44
CA SER A 41 14.81 12.40 11.19
C SER A 41 13.64 11.51 10.75
N LEU A 42 12.53 11.55 11.50
CA LEU A 42 11.31 10.80 11.19
C LEU A 42 10.74 11.19 9.83
N LYS A 43 10.76 12.48 9.47
CA LYS A 43 10.33 12.92 8.13
C LYS A 43 11.17 12.34 7.01
N LYS A 44 12.50 12.22 7.21
CA LYS A 44 13.39 11.59 6.23
C LYS A 44 13.10 10.10 6.10
N GLU A 45 12.90 9.41 7.21
CA GLU A 45 12.56 7.99 7.23
C GLU A 45 11.22 7.71 6.54
N ILE A 46 10.19 8.51 6.82
CA ILE A 46 8.89 8.43 6.12
C ILE A 46 9.06 8.63 4.61
N CYS A 47 9.90 9.57 4.18
CA CYS A 47 10.17 9.79 2.76
C CYS A 47 10.87 8.59 2.12
N ALA A 48 11.85 8.00 2.81
CA ALA A 48 12.54 6.80 2.36
C ALA A 48 11.57 5.61 2.22
N LEU A 49 10.75 5.36 3.24
CA LEU A 49 9.74 4.29 3.23
C LEU A 49 8.72 4.47 2.10
N LYS A 50 8.24 5.70 1.86
CA LYS A 50 7.33 5.99 0.73
C LYS A 50 7.97 5.65 -0.62
N ASN A 51 9.23 6.00 -0.80
CA ASN A 51 9.96 5.70 -2.03
C ASN A 51 10.20 4.20 -2.22
N GLU A 52 10.49 3.48 -1.14
CA GLU A 52 10.64 2.02 -1.17
C GLU A 52 9.31 1.35 -1.50
N ASN A 53 8.22 1.76 -0.85
CA ASN A 53 6.89 1.24 -1.14
C ASN A 53 6.49 1.45 -2.61
N ALA A 54 6.74 2.64 -3.16
CA ALA A 54 6.47 2.93 -4.57
C ALA A 54 7.32 2.08 -5.54
N LYS A 55 8.54 1.70 -5.16
CA LYS A 55 9.37 0.77 -5.96
C LYS A 55 8.82 -0.65 -5.89
N THR A 56 8.40 -1.08 -4.71
CA THR A 56 7.81 -2.41 -4.49
C THR A 56 6.50 -2.56 -5.25
N GLU A 57 5.64 -1.55 -5.24
CA GLU A 57 4.40 -1.53 -6.03
C GLU A 57 4.69 -1.69 -7.53
N LYS A 58 5.66 -0.94 -8.07
CA LYS A 58 6.07 -1.10 -9.48
C LYS A 58 6.59 -2.49 -9.80
N LEU A 59 7.40 -3.06 -8.90
CA LEU A 59 7.90 -4.43 -9.07
C LEU A 59 6.76 -5.45 -9.07
N LEU A 60 5.78 -5.28 -8.18
CA LEU A 60 4.58 -6.13 -8.13
C LEU A 60 3.78 -6.02 -9.43
N ASP A 61 3.57 -4.81 -9.94
CA ASP A 61 2.90 -4.60 -11.23
C ASP A 61 3.66 -5.26 -12.39
N GLU A 62 4.99 -5.15 -12.41
CA GLU A 62 5.82 -5.82 -13.42
C GLU A 62 5.71 -7.35 -13.34
N ILE A 63 5.70 -7.91 -12.13
CA ILE A 63 5.55 -9.35 -11.90
C ILE A 63 4.15 -9.82 -12.31
N ASP A 64 3.09 -9.09 -11.94
CA ASP A 64 1.71 -9.44 -12.31
C ASP A 64 1.53 -9.38 -13.84
N ASN A 65 2.07 -8.35 -14.49
CA ASN A 65 2.07 -8.22 -15.94
C ASN A 65 2.86 -9.34 -16.63
N LYS A 66 4.02 -9.74 -16.10
CA LYS A 66 4.81 -10.87 -16.63
C LYS A 66 4.06 -12.19 -16.47
N SER A 67 3.44 -12.40 -15.31
CA SER A 67 2.65 -13.61 -15.00
C SER A 67 1.45 -13.75 -15.94
N ARG A 68 0.80 -12.64 -16.29
CA ARG A 68 -0.39 -12.63 -17.15
C ARG A 68 -0.11 -12.39 -18.63
N ARG A 69 1.15 -12.22 -19.05
CA ARG A 69 1.51 -11.83 -20.42
C ARG A 69 1.04 -12.82 -21.48
N ASN A 70 1.03 -14.10 -21.14
CA ASN A 70 0.60 -15.15 -22.05
C ASN A 70 -0.90 -15.47 -21.89
N ASN A 71 -1.60 -14.75 -21.02
CA ASN A 71 -3.00 -15.00 -20.79
C ASN A 71 -3.85 -14.32 -21.86
N LEU A 72 -4.75 -15.08 -22.47
CA LEU A 72 -5.67 -14.57 -23.49
C LEU A 72 -7.08 -14.47 -22.92
N ILE A 73 -7.78 -13.36 -23.21
CA ILE A 73 -9.16 -13.15 -22.79
C ILE A 73 -10.07 -13.20 -24.02
N PHE A 74 -10.89 -14.23 -24.09
CA PHE A 74 -11.94 -14.36 -25.10
C PHE A 74 -13.24 -13.79 -24.53
N LYS A 75 -13.96 -12.97 -25.29
CA LYS A 75 -15.22 -12.37 -24.84
C LYS A 75 -16.31 -12.61 -25.87
N GLY A 76 -17.50 -12.93 -25.39
CA GLY A 76 -18.69 -13.09 -26.23
C GLY A 76 -18.76 -14.43 -26.94
N LEU A 77 -18.13 -15.43 -26.32
CA LEU A 77 -18.38 -16.83 -26.65
C LEU A 77 -19.75 -17.22 -26.09
N SER A 78 -20.49 -17.98 -26.89
CA SER A 78 -21.80 -18.52 -26.54
C SER A 78 -21.59 -19.75 -25.66
N ASP A 79 -21.82 -19.63 -24.36
CA ASP A 79 -21.69 -20.78 -23.46
C ASP A 79 -22.98 -21.59 -23.49
N ASN A 80 -22.92 -22.75 -24.13
CA ASN A 80 -23.84 -23.83 -23.81
C ASN A 80 -23.35 -24.43 -22.49
N ASN A 81 -24.19 -24.40 -21.45
CA ASN A 81 -23.87 -24.65 -20.03
C ASN A 81 -23.18 -25.99 -19.66
N GLN A 82 -22.75 -26.81 -20.63
CA GLN A 82 -22.13 -28.12 -20.42
C GLN A 82 -20.81 -28.35 -21.18
N ASP A 83 -20.35 -27.41 -22.00
CA ASP A 83 -19.16 -27.63 -22.82
C ASP A 83 -17.88 -27.21 -22.10
N ASN A 84 -16.83 -28.03 -22.28
CA ASN A 84 -15.49 -27.71 -21.81
C ASN A 84 -15.01 -26.46 -22.56
N PHE A 85 -14.76 -25.36 -21.85
CA PHE A 85 -14.33 -24.08 -22.42
C PHE A 85 -13.10 -24.22 -23.34
N GLY A 86 -12.21 -25.18 -23.06
CA GLY A 86 -11.07 -25.47 -23.92
C GLY A 86 -11.48 -25.90 -25.33
N LYS A 87 -12.58 -26.66 -25.47
CA LYS A 87 -13.11 -27.10 -26.78
C LYS A 87 -13.71 -25.93 -27.56
N ILE A 88 -14.58 -25.13 -26.93
CA ILE A 88 -15.20 -23.94 -27.55
C ILE A 88 -14.12 -23.02 -28.12
N ILE A 89 -13.06 -22.77 -27.34
CA ILE A 89 -11.95 -21.93 -27.80
C ILE A 89 -11.19 -22.62 -28.93
N SER A 90 -10.89 -23.93 -28.82
CA SER A 90 -10.16 -24.63 -29.87
C SER A 90 -10.90 -24.61 -31.22
N GLU A 91 -12.22 -24.75 -31.19
CA GLU A 91 -13.08 -24.64 -32.37
C GLU A 91 -13.06 -23.21 -32.92
N PHE A 92 -13.22 -22.20 -32.07
CA PHE A 92 -13.15 -20.79 -32.45
C PHE A 92 -11.80 -20.42 -33.09
N CYS A 93 -10.69 -20.84 -32.50
CA CYS A 93 -9.35 -20.59 -33.01
C CYS A 93 -9.10 -21.30 -34.34
N ASN A 94 -9.66 -22.50 -34.53
CA ASN A 94 -9.57 -23.19 -35.80
C ASN A 94 -10.41 -22.51 -36.89
N GLU A 95 -11.63 -22.07 -36.57
CA GLU A 95 -12.53 -21.42 -37.53
C GLU A 95 -12.04 -20.02 -37.94
N VAL A 96 -11.70 -19.18 -36.97
CA VAL A 96 -11.39 -17.76 -37.19
C VAL A 96 -9.91 -17.53 -37.48
N LEU A 97 -9.04 -18.16 -36.68
CA LEU A 97 -7.59 -17.93 -36.74
C LEU A 97 -6.88 -18.98 -37.61
N LYS A 98 -7.55 -20.09 -37.96
CA LYS A 98 -6.97 -21.23 -38.69
C LYS A 98 -5.77 -21.86 -37.97
N VAL A 99 -5.82 -21.87 -36.63
CA VAL A 99 -4.78 -22.45 -35.78
C VAL A 99 -5.33 -23.66 -35.04
N ASN A 100 -4.63 -24.79 -35.15
CA ASN A 100 -4.95 -26.00 -34.37
C ASN A 100 -4.31 -25.90 -32.99
N LEU A 101 -5.15 -25.80 -31.96
CA LEU A 101 -4.72 -25.77 -30.56
C LEU A 101 -4.96 -27.14 -29.90
N ASN A 102 -4.01 -27.59 -29.08
CA ASN A 102 -4.20 -28.80 -28.29
C ASN A 102 -4.97 -28.47 -26.99
N VAL A 103 -6.13 -29.08 -26.81
CA VAL A 103 -7.04 -28.86 -25.68
C VAL A 103 -6.39 -29.27 -24.34
N ASP A 104 -5.47 -30.25 -24.35
CA ASP A 104 -4.85 -30.78 -23.13
C ASP A 104 -3.90 -29.77 -22.45
N HIS A 105 -3.41 -28.78 -23.19
CA HIS A 105 -2.52 -27.73 -22.68
C HIS A 105 -3.27 -26.41 -22.40
N LEU A 106 -4.57 -26.36 -22.67
CA LEU A 106 -5.37 -25.14 -22.50
C LEU A 106 -6.07 -25.16 -21.15
N GLN A 107 -5.63 -24.29 -20.23
CA GLN A 107 -6.38 -24.02 -19.01
C GLN A 107 -7.31 -22.83 -19.23
N ALA A 108 -8.59 -23.11 -19.46
CA ALA A 108 -9.62 -22.11 -19.72
C ALA A 108 -10.53 -21.95 -18.50
N PHE A 109 -10.68 -20.71 -18.02
CA PHE A 109 -11.55 -20.39 -16.89
C PHE A 109 -12.47 -19.21 -17.20
N PRO A 110 -13.74 -19.29 -16.79
CA PRO A 110 -14.66 -18.17 -16.90
C PRO A 110 -14.30 -17.07 -15.88
N LEU A 111 -14.28 -15.83 -16.37
CA LEU A 111 -13.98 -14.62 -15.62
C LEU A 111 -15.28 -13.88 -15.29
N GLY A 112 -15.55 -13.70 -14.00
CA GLY A 112 -16.69 -12.94 -13.49
C GLY A 112 -17.69 -13.78 -12.69
N ARG A 113 -18.69 -13.13 -12.09
CA ARG A 113 -19.73 -13.82 -11.32
C ARG A 113 -20.69 -14.52 -12.27
N MET A 114 -20.77 -15.84 -12.17
CA MET A 114 -21.63 -16.77 -12.93
C MET A 114 -23.14 -16.51 -12.90
N ASN A 115 -23.61 -15.45 -12.24
CA ASN A 115 -25.03 -15.26 -11.90
C ASN A 115 -25.72 -14.12 -12.66
N VAL A 116 -25.19 -13.70 -13.81
CA VAL A 116 -25.88 -12.70 -14.64
C VAL A 116 -26.17 -13.31 -16.01
N SER A 117 -27.38 -13.86 -16.14
CA SER A 117 -27.92 -14.61 -17.29
C SER A 117 -27.93 -13.91 -18.64
N ASN A 118 -27.10 -12.90 -18.94
CA ASN A 118 -27.15 -12.28 -20.27
C ASN A 118 -25.97 -11.40 -20.73
N ARG A 119 -24.75 -11.52 -20.19
CA ARG A 119 -23.64 -10.70 -20.73
C ARG A 119 -22.31 -11.44 -20.83
N PHE A 120 -22.06 -11.94 -22.03
CA PHE A 120 -20.75 -12.17 -22.64
C PHE A 120 -19.70 -12.73 -21.69
N ASN A 121 -19.66 -14.06 -21.59
CA ASN A 121 -18.67 -14.75 -20.80
C ASN A 121 -17.28 -14.38 -21.30
N ARG A 122 -16.43 -14.02 -20.33
CA ARG A 122 -15.01 -13.74 -20.54
C ARG A 122 -14.28 -15.01 -20.15
N ILE A 123 -13.45 -15.56 -21.02
CA ILE A 123 -12.70 -16.77 -20.72
C ILE A 123 -11.22 -16.44 -20.75
N LEU A 124 -10.53 -16.70 -19.64
CA LEU A 124 -9.09 -16.60 -19.52
C LEU A 124 -8.47 -17.92 -19.96
N ILE A 125 -7.50 -17.86 -20.86
CA ILE A 125 -6.62 -19.00 -21.16
C ILE A 125 -5.25 -18.70 -20.59
N ASN A 126 -4.73 -19.60 -19.76
CA ASN A 126 -3.32 -19.59 -19.37
C ASN A 126 -2.55 -20.54 -20.29
N GLY A 127 -1.43 -20.06 -20.84
CA GLY A 127 -0.50 -20.83 -21.68
C GLY A 127 0.90 -20.88 -21.11
#